data_AF-A0A0W0VI94-F1
#
_entry.id   AF-A0A0W0VI94-F1
#
_cell.length_a   1.000
_cell.length_b   1.000
_cell.length_c   1.000
_cell.angle_alpha   90.00
_cell.angle_beta   90.00
_cell.angle_gamma   90.00
#
_symmetry.space_group_name_H-M   'P 1'
#
loop_
_entity.id
_entity.type
_entity.pdbx_description
1 polymer ?
#
loop_
_entity_poly.entity_id
_entity_poly.type
_entity_poly.pdbx_seq_one_letter_code
_entity_poly.pdbx_strand_id
1 'polypeptide(L)'
;MALHYISGRIDENSFQQFCERQKIDPQKAVYIFPGNNGHHGKNHNLYSYKNGAGLAVLAGQLTAKGRPVLSLPTTGMESWSENEDIKRTVSGAIADLWRAYGAGYDLVLPVREHGNQNYFSKALDKTSLEPNFWGGIQKSPNKPLADHYIAHLNLLAQFSAIENEEEKNQFLKALAKNHPALHAAFLEGQKMLPEDPWLRQPEKKTSAIKKPIPAKQDIKAPLKQETKTSPELEQHTVRISEISLEPASKKSDAPRASTVLMIGSGLLAAGGAVGLLLGSLAMAGVISLFFPPLVFLIAGGAAAAAGLAGFGIFAVKRLLEKDTEVPDCTVQIIK
;
A
#
# COMPACT_ATOMS: atom_id res chain seq x y z
N MET A 1 0.27 10.01 -25.52
CA MET A 1 0.25 9.22 -24.28
C MET A 1 1.67 9.01 -23.82
N ALA A 2 1.91 9.00 -22.52
CA ALA A 2 3.20 8.71 -21.95
C ALA A 2 3.07 7.94 -20.62
N LEU A 3 4.16 7.31 -20.22
CA LEU A 3 4.36 6.84 -18.86
C LEU A 3 5.03 7.94 -18.05
N HIS A 4 4.32 8.46 -17.06
CA HIS A 4 4.72 9.57 -16.22
C HIS A 4 5.12 9.07 -14.83
N TYR A 5 6.10 9.74 -14.21
CA TYR A 5 6.62 9.38 -12.89
C TYR A 5 6.23 10.43 -11.85
N ILE A 6 5.60 10.00 -10.76
CA ILE A 6 5.24 10.86 -9.62
C ILE A 6 5.99 10.40 -8.36
N SER A 7 6.70 11.32 -7.70
CA SER A 7 7.51 11.04 -6.51
C SER A 7 7.07 11.87 -5.31
N GLY A 8 7.63 11.54 -4.13
CA GLY A 8 7.36 12.24 -2.88
C GLY A 8 6.09 11.75 -2.18
N ARG A 9 5.39 12.65 -1.48
CA ARG A 9 4.11 12.34 -0.83
C ARG A 9 3.01 12.26 -1.88
N ILE A 10 2.43 11.07 -2.04
CA ILE A 10 1.41 10.79 -3.05
C ILE A 10 0.04 10.73 -2.36
N ASP A 11 -0.77 11.75 -2.61
CA ASP A 11 -2.16 11.86 -2.19
C ASP A 11 -2.99 12.49 -3.33
N GLU A 12 -4.29 12.69 -3.10
CA GLU A 12 -5.17 13.19 -4.14
C GLU A 12 -4.77 14.58 -4.65
N ASN A 13 -4.33 15.45 -3.73
CA ASN A 13 -3.93 16.79 -4.06
C ASN A 13 -2.62 16.79 -4.86
N SER A 14 -1.61 16.02 -4.44
CA SER A 14 -0.36 15.94 -5.19
C SER A 14 -0.54 15.29 -6.56
N PHE A 15 -1.44 14.31 -6.70
CA PHE A 15 -1.81 13.72 -8.00
C PHE A 15 -2.51 14.73 -8.91
N GLN A 16 -3.46 15.51 -8.40
CA GLN A 16 -4.14 16.56 -9.16
C GLN A 16 -3.16 17.62 -9.67
N GLN A 17 -2.32 18.13 -8.76
CA GLN A 17 -1.28 19.10 -9.12
C GLN A 17 -0.28 18.53 -10.13
N PHE A 18 0.04 17.25 -10.02
CA PHE A 18 0.88 16.56 -10.99
C PHE A 18 0.24 16.57 -12.39
N CYS A 19 -1.03 16.18 -12.51
CA CYS A 19 -1.76 16.19 -13.77
C CYS A 19 -1.80 17.60 -14.38
N GLU A 20 -2.07 18.62 -13.57
CA GLU A 20 -2.09 20.03 -14.01
C GLU A 20 -0.73 20.48 -14.55
N ARG A 21 0.36 20.20 -13.83
CA ARG A 21 1.73 20.56 -14.27
C ARG A 21 2.12 19.86 -15.57
N GLN A 22 1.75 18.58 -15.71
CA GLN A 22 2.03 17.80 -16.91
C GLN A 22 1.03 18.05 -18.05
N LYS A 23 0.00 18.89 -17.82
CA LYS A 23 -1.09 19.17 -18.78
C LYS A 23 -1.83 17.89 -19.21
N ILE A 24 -2.03 16.96 -18.29
CA ILE A 24 -2.75 15.71 -18.49
C ILE A 24 -4.17 15.86 -17.92
N ASP A 25 -5.17 15.37 -18.64
CA ASP A 25 -6.53 15.26 -18.10
C ASP A 25 -6.56 14.15 -17.02
N PRO A 26 -6.91 14.47 -15.75
CA PRO A 26 -7.00 13.46 -14.69
C PRO A 26 -8.06 12.37 -14.95
N GLN A 27 -9.02 12.58 -15.87
CA GLN A 27 -9.96 11.54 -16.32
C GLN A 27 -9.32 10.57 -17.34
N LYS A 28 -8.21 10.96 -17.96
CA LYS A 28 -7.40 10.16 -18.88
C LYS A 28 -6.04 9.76 -18.31
N ALA A 29 -5.80 10.01 -17.01
CA ALA A 29 -4.59 9.62 -16.30
C ALA A 29 -4.85 8.40 -15.40
N VAL A 30 -4.32 7.23 -15.77
CA VAL A 30 -4.40 6.01 -14.98
C VAL A 30 -3.35 6.02 -13.89
N TYR A 31 -3.79 6.08 -12.64
CA TYR A 31 -2.90 5.92 -11.49
C TYR A 31 -2.56 4.43 -11.29
N ILE A 32 -1.27 4.09 -11.34
CA ILE A 32 -0.76 2.74 -11.10
C ILE A 32 -0.44 2.57 -9.62
N PHE A 33 -0.83 1.46 -9.00
CA PHE A 33 -0.56 1.23 -7.58
C PHE A 33 -0.26 -0.25 -7.26
N PRO A 34 0.41 -0.56 -6.14
CA PRO A 34 0.60 -1.94 -5.71
C PRO A 34 -0.73 -2.53 -5.22
N GLY A 35 -1.12 -3.68 -5.77
CA GLY A 35 -2.39 -4.33 -5.46
C GLY A 35 -2.28 -5.76 -4.96
N ASN A 36 -3.40 -6.48 -5.04
CA ASN A 36 -3.52 -7.90 -4.73
C ASN A 36 -4.46 -8.59 -5.72
N ASN A 37 -4.59 -9.91 -5.64
CA ASN A 37 -5.45 -10.68 -6.55
C ASN A 37 -6.91 -10.20 -6.58
N GLY A 38 -7.44 -9.76 -5.42
CA GLY A 38 -8.81 -9.27 -5.30
C GLY A 38 -9.11 -8.03 -6.15
N HIS A 39 -8.09 -7.29 -6.59
CA HIS A 39 -8.25 -6.13 -7.48
C HIS A 39 -8.46 -6.52 -8.96
N HIS A 40 -8.22 -7.78 -9.31
CA HIS A 40 -8.26 -8.34 -10.67
C HIS A 40 -9.39 -9.37 -10.85
N GLY A 41 -10.44 -9.26 -10.03
CA GLY A 41 -11.59 -10.14 -10.10
C GLY A 41 -12.33 -10.10 -11.46
N LYS A 42 -13.32 -11.00 -11.61
CA LYS A 42 -14.20 -11.00 -12.77
C LYS A 42 -14.90 -9.64 -12.89
N ASN A 43 -14.94 -9.09 -14.09
CA ASN A 43 -15.52 -7.78 -14.42
C ASN A 43 -14.75 -6.58 -13.84
N HIS A 44 -13.47 -6.73 -13.48
CA HIS A 44 -12.67 -5.55 -13.19
C HIS A 44 -12.53 -4.67 -14.44
N ASN A 45 -12.50 -3.36 -14.22
CA ASN A 45 -12.34 -2.32 -15.23
C ASN A 45 -11.51 -1.16 -14.66
N LEU A 46 -11.24 -0.13 -15.47
CA LEU A 46 -10.43 1.02 -15.05
C LEU A 46 -10.97 1.77 -13.82
N TYR A 47 -12.27 1.68 -13.56
CA TYR A 47 -12.94 2.45 -12.52
C TYR A 47 -13.46 1.59 -11.37
N SER A 48 -13.05 0.31 -11.35
CA SER A 48 -13.47 -0.63 -10.32
C SER A 48 -12.90 -0.20 -8.98
N TYR A 49 -13.77 -0.09 -7.98
CA TYR A 49 -13.40 0.33 -6.64
C TYR A 49 -12.23 -0.49 -6.09
N LYS A 50 -11.22 0.20 -5.54
CA LYS A 50 -10.04 -0.41 -4.93
C LYS A 50 -10.00 -0.08 -3.44
N ASN A 51 -9.58 -1.06 -2.66
CA ASN A 51 -9.37 -0.92 -1.22
C ASN A 51 -7.95 -1.38 -0.87
N GLY A 52 -7.49 -0.98 0.32
CA GLY A 52 -6.19 -1.36 0.84
C GLY A 52 -5.58 -0.26 1.70
N ALA A 53 -4.29 -0.39 1.98
CA ALA A 53 -3.50 0.58 2.73
C ALA A 53 -2.44 1.24 1.83
N GLY A 54 -1.81 2.30 2.33
CA GLY A 54 -0.77 3.03 1.58
C GLY A 54 -1.30 3.59 0.27
N LEU A 55 -0.59 3.32 -0.84
CA LEU A 55 -0.93 3.82 -2.17
C LEU A 55 -2.30 3.32 -2.70
N ALA A 56 -2.80 2.19 -2.20
CA ALA A 56 -4.13 1.70 -2.56
C ALA A 56 -5.27 2.57 -1.98
N VAL A 57 -5.02 3.33 -0.92
CA VAL A 57 -6.00 4.30 -0.37
C VAL A 57 -6.30 5.38 -1.40
N LEU A 58 -5.27 5.92 -2.04
CA LEU A 58 -5.45 6.92 -3.10
C LEU A 58 -6.21 6.31 -4.28
N ALA A 59 -5.92 5.08 -4.68
CA ALA A 59 -6.65 4.43 -5.76
C ALA A 59 -8.16 4.33 -5.46
N GLY A 60 -8.54 4.02 -4.21
CA GLY A 60 -9.93 4.06 -3.76
C GLY A 60 -10.57 5.46 -3.82
N GLN A 61 -9.83 6.50 -3.44
CA GLN A 61 -10.29 7.89 -3.52
C GLN A 61 -10.48 8.36 -4.98
N LEU A 62 -9.55 8.01 -5.86
CA LEU A 62 -9.58 8.35 -7.29
C LEU A 62 -10.76 7.65 -7.98
N THR A 63 -10.95 6.35 -7.75
CA THR A 63 -12.08 5.60 -8.33
C THR A 63 -13.44 6.11 -7.85
N ALA A 64 -13.57 6.50 -6.57
CA ALA A 64 -14.78 7.15 -6.05
C ALA A 64 -15.12 8.47 -6.76
N LYS A 65 -14.12 9.13 -7.36
CA LYS A 65 -14.26 10.36 -8.15
C LYS A 65 -14.34 10.10 -9.66
N GLY A 66 -14.49 8.84 -10.06
CA GLY A 66 -14.57 8.43 -11.47
C GLY A 66 -13.24 8.59 -12.19
N ARG A 67 -12.10 8.49 -11.51
CA ARG A 67 -10.77 8.52 -12.14
C ARG A 67 -10.21 7.11 -12.29
N PRO A 68 -9.50 6.83 -13.39
CA PRO A 68 -9.07 5.47 -13.70
C PRO A 68 -7.84 5.07 -12.89
N VAL A 69 -7.79 3.80 -12.49
CA VAL A 69 -6.67 3.22 -11.73
C VAL A 69 -6.40 1.79 -12.20
N LEU A 70 -5.15 1.37 -12.13
CA LEU A 70 -4.76 -0.02 -12.37
C LEU A 70 -3.78 -0.48 -11.29
N SER A 71 -3.98 -1.71 -10.81
CA SER A 71 -3.05 -2.32 -9.86
C SER A 71 -2.03 -3.18 -10.58
N LEU A 72 -0.79 -3.18 -10.10
CA LEU A 72 0.14 -4.27 -10.31
C LEU A 72 0.17 -5.12 -9.03
N PRO A 73 -0.25 -6.39 -9.07
CA PRO A 73 -0.43 -7.18 -7.86
C PRO A 73 0.91 -7.51 -7.22
N THR A 74 1.07 -7.17 -5.95
CA THR A 74 2.27 -7.51 -5.18
C THR A 74 1.94 -8.45 -4.03
N THR A 75 0.83 -8.25 -3.33
CA THR A 75 0.50 -9.04 -2.13
C THR A 75 -0.05 -10.41 -2.49
N GLY A 76 0.51 -11.48 -1.88
CA GLY A 76 0.10 -12.87 -2.14
C GLY A 76 0.59 -13.42 -3.49
N MET A 77 1.72 -12.88 -3.99
CA MET A 77 2.29 -13.18 -5.31
C MET A 77 3.63 -13.90 -5.22
N GLU A 78 3.96 -14.48 -4.06
CA GLU A 78 5.25 -15.12 -3.79
C GLU A 78 5.52 -16.28 -4.75
N SER A 79 4.48 -17.03 -5.15
CA SER A 79 4.56 -18.17 -6.06
C SER A 79 4.15 -17.83 -7.50
N TRP A 80 4.24 -16.56 -7.93
CA TRP A 80 3.75 -16.13 -9.25
C TRP A 80 4.37 -16.86 -10.44
N SER A 81 5.64 -17.29 -10.33
CA SER A 81 6.33 -18.01 -11.41
C SER A 81 5.94 -19.49 -11.49
N GLU A 82 5.38 -20.04 -10.42
CA GLU A 82 5.08 -21.47 -10.26
C GLU A 82 3.58 -21.75 -10.34
N ASN A 83 2.75 -20.82 -9.89
CA ASN A 83 1.30 -20.94 -9.89
C ASN A 83 0.69 -20.25 -11.12
N GLU A 84 0.11 -21.03 -12.03
CA GLU A 84 -0.43 -20.53 -13.30
C GLU A 84 -1.58 -19.53 -13.15
N ASP A 85 -2.39 -19.62 -12.09
CA ASP A 85 -3.46 -18.63 -11.85
C ASP A 85 -2.90 -17.30 -11.36
N ILE A 86 -1.88 -17.33 -10.50
CA ILE A 86 -1.17 -16.13 -10.05
C ILE A 86 -0.40 -15.52 -11.23
N LYS A 87 0.27 -16.33 -12.03
CA LYS A 87 0.97 -15.91 -13.25
C LYS A 87 0.03 -15.26 -14.26
N ARG A 88 -1.17 -15.82 -14.44
CA ARG A 88 -2.23 -15.23 -15.29
C ARG A 88 -2.68 -13.88 -14.76
N THR A 89 -2.82 -13.75 -13.44
CA THR A 89 -3.18 -12.48 -12.79
C THR A 89 -2.11 -11.42 -13.00
N VAL A 90 -0.85 -11.76 -12.76
CA VAL A 90 0.32 -10.88 -12.98
C VAL A 90 0.41 -10.46 -14.45
N SER A 91 0.29 -11.41 -15.37
CA SER A 91 0.36 -11.16 -16.81
C SER A 91 -0.83 -10.31 -17.30
N GLY A 92 -2.02 -10.57 -16.78
CA GLY A 92 -3.23 -9.78 -17.05
C GLY A 92 -3.07 -8.34 -16.60
N ALA A 93 -2.57 -8.12 -15.38
CA ALA A 93 -2.33 -6.78 -14.85
C ALA A 93 -1.35 -5.96 -15.72
N ILE A 94 -0.30 -6.59 -16.25
CA ILE A 94 0.64 -5.94 -17.18
C ILE A 94 -0.07 -5.64 -18.51
N ALA A 95 -0.83 -6.60 -19.05
CA ALA A 95 -1.60 -6.41 -20.27
C ALA A 95 -2.63 -5.27 -20.14
N ASP A 96 -3.24 -5.10 -18.97
CA ASP A 96 -4.16 -3.99 -18.67
C ASP A 96 -3.49 -2.62 -18.82
N LEU A 97 -2.21 -2.49 -18.46
CA LEU A 97 -1.45 -1.25 -18.68
C LEU A 97 -1.30 -0.94 -20.18
N TRP A 98 -0.94 -1.94 -20.98
CA TRP A 98 -0.82 -1.81 -22.43
C TRP A 98 -2.16 -1.52 -23.09
N ARG A 99 -3.24 -2.13 -22.60
CA ARG A 99 -4.61 -1.86 -23.05
C ARG A 99 -5.04 -0.43 -22.75
N ALA A 100 -4.81 0.06 -21.52
CA ALA A 100 -5.08 1.45 -21.16
C ALA A 100 -4.30 2.43 -22.04
N TYR A 101 -3.01 2.16 -22.27
CA TYR A 101 -2.17 2.97 -23.13
C TYR A 101 -2.70 2.98 -24.58
N GLY A 102 -3.09 1.82 -25.11
CA GLY A 102 -3.71 1.69 -26.43
C GLY A 102 -5.04 2.43 -26.55
N ALA A 103 -5.83 2.47 -25.48
CA ALA A 103 -7.09 3.23 -25.37
C ALA A 103 -6.89 4.74 -25.17
N GLY A 104 -5.64 5.24 -25.26
CA GLY A 104 -5.34 6.66 -25.21
C GLY A 104 -5.29 7.25 -23.80
N TYR A 105 -4.94 6.45 -22.79
CA TYR A 105 -4.72 6.94 -21.43
C TYR A 105 -3.22 7.21 -21.18
N ASP A 106 -2.93 8.27 -20.43
CA ASP A 106 -1.63 8.45 -19.80
C ASP A 106 -1.53 7.54 -18.57
N LEU A 107 -0.33 7.06 -18.30
CA LEU A 107 -0.08 6.22 -17.14
C LEU A 107 0.76 6.98 -16.13
N VAL A 108 0.37 6.96 -14.87
CA VAL A 108 1.07 7.67 -13.79
C VAL A 108 1.56 6.66 -12.77
N LEU A 109 2.88 6.49 -12.70
CA LEU A 109 3.56 5.54 -11.85
C LEU A 109 4.17 6.23 -10.63
N PRO A 110 3.74 5.89 -9.40
CA PRO A 110 4.45 6.17 -8.16
C PRO A 110 5.86 5.63 -8.17
N VAL A 111 6.85 6.50 -7.95
CA VAL A 111 8.26 6.13 -7.90
C VAL A 111 8.97 6.73 -6.69
N ARG A 112 10.16 6.20 -6.40
CA ARG A 112 11.12 6.73 -5.44
C ARG A 112 12.54 6.52 -5.96
N GLU A 113 13.53 7.16 -5.34
CA GLU A 113 14.93 6.88 -5.63
C GLU A 113 15.28 5.42 -5.33
N HIS A 114 16.03 4.80 -6.24
CA HIS A 114 16.58 3.47 -6.08
C HIS A 114 17.75 3.53 -5.11
N GLY A 115 17.46 3.27 -3.83
CA GLY A 115 18.44 3.39 -2.75
C GLY A 115 18.92 2.05 -2.16
N ASN A 116 18.19 0.95 -2.38
CA ASN A 116 18.59 -0.35 -1.85
C ASN A 116 18.24 -1.49 -2.82
N GLN A 117 19.11 -2.50 -2.86
CA GLN A 117 18.88 -3.71 -3.63
C GLN A 117 17.99 -4.72 -2.89
N ASN A 118 17.22 -4.28 -1.89
CA ASN A 118 16.40 -5.18 -1.08
C ASN A 118 15.15 -5.60 -1.85
N TYR A 119 14.52 -4.67 -2.57
CA TYR A 119 13.28 -4.90 -3.29
C TYR A 119 13.45 -5.07 -4.79
N PHE A 120 14.40 -4.35 -5.38
CA PHE A 120 14.68 -4.37 -6.80
C PHE A 120 16.15 -4.64 -7.04
N SER A 121 16.49 -5.36 -8.12
CA SER A 121 17.89 -5.53 -8.51
C SER A 121 18.46 -4.30 -9.22
N LYS A 122 17.58 -3.46 -9.78
CA LYS A 122 17.93 -2.31 -10.63
C LYS A 122 16.87 -1.22 -10.58
N ALA A 123 17.22 -0.03 -11.02
CA ALA A 123 16.29 1.06 -11.32
C ALA A 123 15.55 0.84 -12.66
N LEU A 124 14.54 1.66 -12.93
CA LEU A 124 13.93 1.84 -14.25
C LEU A 124 14.99 2.36 -15.23
N ASP A 125 14.96 1.88 -16.47
CA ASP A 125 16.01 2.16 -17.47
C ASP A 125 16.16 3.68 -17.69
N LYS A 126 17.41 4.14 -17.75
CA LYS A 126 17.78 5.56 -17.95
C LYS A 126 17.32 6.50 -16.83
N THR A 127 16.98 5.98 -15.65
CA THR A 127 16.62 6.78 -14.47
C THR A 127 17.33 6.25 -13.21
N SER A 128 17.27 7.01 -12.12
CA SER A 128 17.63 6.54 -10.77
C SER A 128 16.41 6.03 -9.99
N LEU A 129 15.26 5.82 -10.64
CA LEU A 129 13.97 5.65 -9.98
C LEU A 129 13.52 4.19 -9.98
N GLU A 130 12.78 3.78 -8.96
CA GLU A 130 12.09 2.48 -8.88
C GLU A 130 10.60 2.66 -8.54
N PRO A 131 9.72 1.72 -8.94
CA PRO A 131 8.31 1.75 -8.53
C PRO A 131 8.17 1.72 -7.00
N ASN A 132 7.35 2.60 -6.44
CA ASN A 132 7.13 2.69 -4.98
C ASN A 132 6.11 1.65 -4.47
N PHE A 133 6.29 0.39 -4.86
CA PHE A 133 5.32 -0.69 -4.60
C PHE A 133 5.64 -1.52 -3.36
N TRP A 134 6.90 -1.51 -2.93
CA TRP A 134 7.42 -2.36 -1.85
C TRP A 134 7.98 -1.54 -0.70
N GLY A 135 7.97 -2.09 0.51
CA GLY A 135 8.54 -1.41 1.70
C GLY A 135 7.59 -1.22 2.87
N GLY A 136 6.35 -1.73 2.82
CA GLY A 136 5.38 -1.59 3.91
C GLY A 136 4.79 -2.91 4.44
N ILE A 137 4.11 -3.68 3.58
CA ILE A 137 3.18 -4.74 4.02
C ILE A 137 3.64 -6.16 3.69
N GLN A 138 4.55 -6.32 2.71
CA GLN A 138 5.06 -7.65 2.37
C GLN A 138 6.03 -8.15 3.45
N LYS A 139 5.87 -9.42 3.84
CA LYS A 139 6.76 -10.10 4.80
C LYS A 139 8.19 -10.24 4.29
N SER A 140 8.36 -10.39 2.98
CA SER A 140 9.66 -10.49 2.32
C SER A 140 9.63 -9.83 0.94
N PRO A 141 10.75 -9.24 0.49
CA PRO A 141 10.86 -8.74 -0.88
C PRO A 141 10.68 -9.86 -1.92
N ASN A 142 9.86 -9.62 -2.94
CA ASN A 142 9.73 -10.51 -4.09
C ASN A 142 10.50 -9.95 -5.30
N LYS A 143 11.84 -10.05 -5.24
CA LYS A 143 12.73 -9.53 -6.29
C LYS A 143 12.42 -10.06 -7.69
N PRO A 144 12.14 -11.37 -7.90
CA PRO A 144 11.81 -11.87 -9.23
C PRO A 144 10.59 -11.19 -9.85
N LEU A 145 9.54 -10.95 -9.05
CA LEU A 145 8.36 -10.22 -9.52
C LEU A 145 8.67 -8.73 -9.76
N ALA A 146 9.46 -8.12 -8.89
CA ALA A 146 9.86 -6.72 -9.00
C ALA A 146 10.66 -6.47 -10.29
N ASP A 147 11.63 -7.33 -10.59
CA ASP A 147 12.43 -7.28 -11.81
C ASP A 147 11.58 -7.55 -13.06
N HIS A 148 10.60 -8.46 -12.95
CA HIS A 148 9.63 -8.72 -14.00
C HIS A 148 8.81 -7.45 -14.32
N TYR A 149 8.31 -6.73 -13.31
CA TYR A 149 7.62 -5.46 -13.52
C TYR A 149 8.52 -4.37 -14.08
N ILE A 150 9.76 -4.24 -13.61
CA ILE A 150 10.70 -3.27 -14.20
C ILE A 150 10.90 -3.54 -15.69
N ALA A 151 11.10 -4.80 -16.09
CA ALA A 151 11.29 -5.13 -17.50
C ALA A 151 10.10 -4.68 -18.36
N HIS A 152 8.87 -4.92 -17.89
CA HIS A 152 7.66 -4.53 -18.63
C HIS A 152 7.36 -3.03 -18.59
N LEU A 153 7.64 -2.35 -17.47
CA LEU A 153 7.54 -0.90 -17.36
C LEU A 153 8.58 -0.20 -18.25
N ASN A 154 9.79 -0.73 -18.34
CA ASN A 154 10.83 -0.22 -19.25
C ASN A 154 10.43 -0.39 -20.71
N LEU A 155 9.85 -1.53 -21.10
CA LEU A 155 9.32 -1.72 -22.46
C LEU A 155 8.25 -0.68 -22.80
N LEU A 156 7.35 -0.39 -21.87
CA LEU A 156 6.29 0.60 -22.05
C LEU A 156 6.86 2.03 -22.10
N ALA A 157 7.83 2.35 -21.24
CA ALA A 157 8.54 3.63 -21.25
C ALA A 157 9.26 3.86 -22.59
N GLN A 158 9.99 2.84 -23.07
CA GLN A 158 10.66 2.87 -24.38
C GLN A 158 9.65 3.12 -25.49
N PHE A 159 8.55 2.35 -25.54
CA PHE A 159 7.51 2.56 -26.54
C PHE A 159 6.90 3.96 -26.48
N SER A 160 6.67 4.49 -25.27
CA SER A 160 6.08 5.81 -25.08
C SER A 160 6.97 6.98 -25.48
N ALA A 161 8.29 6.76 -25.52
CA ALA A 161 9.28 7.75 -25.91
C ALA A 161 9.53 7.78 -27.43
N ILE A 162 8.96 6.85 -28.20
CA ILE A 162 9.12 6.83 -29.66
C ILE A 162 8.17 7.88 -30.28
N GLU A 163 8.76 8.93 -30.84
CA GLU A 163 8.03 9.99 -31.55
C GLU A 163 7.80 9.66 -33.03
N ASN A 164 8.72 8.91 -33.65
CA ASN A 164 8.64 8.54 -35.05
C ASN A 164 7.68 7.35 -35.29
N GLU A 165 6.75 7.51 -36.22
CA GLU A 165 5.70 6.51 -36.46
C GLU A 165 6.25 5.22 -37.11
N GLU A 166 7.28 5.30 -37.96
CA GLU A 166 7.94 4.12 -38.53
C GLU A 166 8.65 3.28 -37.46
N GLU A 167 9.43 3.92 -36.58
CA GLU A 167 10.09 3.28 -35.45
C GLU A 167 9.07 2.65 -34.50
N LYS A 168 7.95 3.33 -34.25
CA LYS A 168 6.87 2.83 -33.41
C LYS A 168 6.23 1.58 -34.01
N ASN A 169 6.02 1.56 -35.33
CA ASN A 169 5.54 0.38 -36.04
C ASN A 169 6.56 -0.78 -36.02
N GLN A 170 7.85 -0.49 -36.12
CA GLN A 170 8.90 -1.51 -35.96
C GLN A 170 8.90 -2.08 -34.54
N PHE A 171 8.78 -1.23 -33.53
CA PHE A 171 8.65 -1.64 -32.13
C PHE A 171 7.43 -2.55 -31.94
N LEU A 172 6.26 -2.18 -32.47
CA LEU A 172 5.05 -3.00 -32.38
C LEU A 172 5.21 -4.36 -33.07
N LYS A 173 5.91 -4.44 -34.21
CA LYS A 173 6.24 -5.72 -34.85
C LYS A 173 7.14 -6.59 -33.96
N ALA A 174 8.15 -5.99 -33.31
CA ALA A 174 9.01 -6.69 -32.37
C ALA A 174 8.23 -7.15 -31.12
N LEU A 175 7.34 -6.30 -30.61
CA LEU A 175 6.46 -6.61 -29.48
C LEU A 175 5.50 -7.75 -29.82
N ALA A 176 4.93 -7.78 -31.02
CA ALA A 176 4.07 -8.86 -31.48
C ALA A 176 4.78 -10.22 -31.50
N LYS A 177 6.08 -10.22 -31.84
CA LYS A 177 6.91 -11.43 -31.88
C LYS A 177 7.32 -11.89 -30.48
N ASN A 178 7.80 -10.97 -29.64
CA ASN A 178 8.43 -11.32 -28.36
C ASN A 178 7.44 -11.35 -27.20
N HIS A 179 6.36 -10.57 -27.29
CA HIS A 179 5.33 -10.39 -26.26
C HIS A 179 3.93 -10.30 -26.88
N PRO A 180 3.44 -11.36 -27.56
CA PRO A 180 2.20 -11.33 -28.33
C PRO A 180 0.98 -10.91 -27.50
N ALA A 181 0.92 -11.28 -26.22
CA ALA A 181 -0.16 -10.90 -25.31
C ALA A 181 -0.22 -9.38 -25.06
N LEU A 182 0.94 -8.70 -24.93
CA LEU A 182 1.00 -7.26 -24.71
C LEU A 182 0.61 -6.49 -25.97
N HIS A 183 1.10 -6.94 -27.12
CA HIS A 183 0.71 -6.39 -28.40
C HIS A 183 -0.80 -6.55 -28.65
N ALA A 184 -1.37 -7.72 -28.36
CA ALA A 184 -2.81 -7.95 -28.48
C ALA A 184 -3.61 -7.01 -27.56
N ALA A 185 -3.19 -6.84 -26.31
CA ALA A 185 -3.84 -5.93 -25.36
C ALA A 185 -3.77 -4.46 -25.81
N PHE A 186 -2.63 -4.03 -26.36
CA PHE A 186 -2.50 -2.69 -26.96
C PHE A 186 -3.48 -2.49 -28.12
N LEU A 187 -3.55 -3.43 -29.06
CA LEU A 187 -4.48 -3.37 -30.19
C LEU A 187 -5.95 -3.46 -29.75
N GLU A 188 -6.24 -4.21 -28.67
CA GLU A 188 -7.56 -4.24 -28.04
C GLU A 188 -7.93 -2.84 -27.55
N GLY A 189 -7.04 -2.19 -26.81
CA GLY A 189 -7.22 -0.81 -26.33
C GLY A 189 -7.50 0.18 -27.46
N GLN A 190 -6.77 0.09 -28.58
CA GLN A 190 -6.98 0.96 -29.74
C GLN A 190 -8.37 0.82 -30.38
N LYS A 191 -9.01 -0.34 -30.21
CA LYS A 191 -10.34 -0.64 -30.75
C LYS A 191 -11.47 -0.31 -29.78
N MET A 192 -11.15 0.04 -28.52
CA MET A 192 -12.17 0.33 -27.51
C MET A 192 -12.90 1.63 -27.82
N LEU A 193 -14.22 1.56 -27.80
CA LEU A 193 -15.09 2.71 -27.86
C LEU A 193 -15.32 3.26 -26.43
N PRO A 194 -15.71 4.53 -26.27
CA PRO A 194 -16.02 5.11 -24.96
C PRO A 194 -17.04 4.30 -24.13
N GLU A 195 -17.93 3.56 -24.78
CA GLU A 195 -18.97 2.72 -24.17
C GLU A 195 -18.49 1.32 -23.76
N ASP A 196 -17.25 0.96 -24.08
CA ASP A 196 -16.68 -0.34 -23.75
C ASP A 196 -16.82 -0.62 -22.22
N PRO A 197 -17.30 -1.80 -21.80
CA PRO A 197 -17.46 -2.13 -20.39
C PRO A 197 -16.19 -1.92 -19.54
N TRP A 198 -15.01 -2.08 -20.14
CA TRP A 198 -13.73 -1.89 -19.48
C TRP A 198 -13.37 -0.40 -19.28
N LEU A 199 -13.94 0.49 -20.10
CA LEU A 199 -13.82 1.95 -20.00
C LEU A 199 -15.01 2.61 -19.30
N ARG A 200 -16.05 1.85 -18.95
CA ARG A 200 -17.27 2.39 -18.35
C ARG A 200 -17.04 2.82 -16.90
N GLN A 201 -17.27 4.10 -16.63
CA GLN A 201 -17.34 4.61 -15.26
C GLN A 201 -18.54 3.99 -14.52
N PRO A 202 -18.42 3.69 -13.22
CA PRO A 202 -19.57 3.26 -12.44
C PRO A 202 -20.65 4.32 -12.53
N GLU A 203 -21.87 3.90 -12.90
CA GLU A 203 -23.01 4.80 -12.88
C GLU A 203 -23.10 5.37 -11.46
N LYS A 204 -23.00 6.70 -11.35
CA LYS A 204 -23.30 7.37 -10.09
C LYS A 204 -24.71 6.93 -9.76
N LYS A 205 -24.86 6.08 -8.74
CA LYS A 205 -26.15 5.77 -8.16
C LYS A 205 -26.68 7.10 -7.66
N THR A 206 -27.44 7.80 -8.50
CA THR A 206 -28.33 8.87 -8.09
C THR A 206 -29.17 8.19 -7.03
N SER A 207 -28.86 8.51 -5.78
CA SER A 207 -29.65 8.05 -4.66
C SER A 207 -31.02 8.64 -4.95
N ALA A 208 -31.90 7.82 -5.53
CA ALA A 208 -33.28 8.19 -5.76
C ALA A 208 -33.72 8.66 -4.39
N ILE A 209 -33.95 9.97 -4.26
CA ILE A 209 -34.47 10.59 -3.05
C ILE A 209 -35.71 9.76 -2.77
N LYS A 210 -35.62 8.88 -1.77
CA LYS A 210 -36.78 8.14 -1.29
C LYS A 210 -37.73 9.24 -0.86
N LYS A 211 -38.73 9.55 -1.70
CA LYS A 211 -39.87 10.37 -1.28
C LYS A 211 -40.30 9.78 0.05
N PRO A 212 -40.45 10.60 1.11
CA PRO A 212 -40.78 10.11 2.43
C PRO A 212 -41.99 9.20 2.30
N ILE A 213 -41.80 7.93 2.66
CA ILE A 213 -42.89 6.98 2.75
C ILE A 213 -43.84 7.59 3.81
N PRO A 214 -45.10 7.91 3.47
CA PRO A 214 -46.04 8.39 4.47
C PRO A 214 -46.12 7.35 5.58
N ALA A 215 -45.94 7.83 6.82
CA ALA A 215 -45.92 7.01 8.03
C ALA A 215 -47.13 6.07 8.04
N LYS A 216 -46.89 4.77 7.82
CA LYS A 216 -47.89 3.75 8.10
C LYS A 216 -47.89 3.51 9.60
N GLN A 217 -49.07 3.71 10.17
CA GLN A 217 -49.43 3.54 11.56
C GLN A 217 -49.01 2.19 12.13
N ASP A 218 -48.68 2.24 13.41
CA ASP A 218 -48.36 1.13 14.29
C ASP A 218 -49.34 -0.05 14.15
N ILE A 219 -48.81 -1.19 13.71
CA ILE A 219 -49.42 -2.48 14.00
C ILE A 219 -48.40 -3.27 14.83
N LYS A 220 -48.63 -3.27 16.14
CA LYS A 220 -47.99 -4.18 17.10
C LYS A 220 -48.36 -5.62 16.74
N ALA A 221 -47.36 -6.47 16.55
CA ALA A 221 -47.49 -7.91 16.67
C ALA A 221 -46.27 -8.49 17.42
N PRO A 222 -46.43 -9.61 18.16
CA PRO A 222 -45.60 -9.93 19.30
C PRO A 222 -44.33 -10.73 18.94
N LEU A 223 -43.28 -10.45 19.72
CA LEU A 223 -42.03 -11.19 19.81
C LEU A 223 -42.28 -12.69 20.05
N LYS A 224 -41.72 -13.55 19.20
CA LYS A 224 -41.37 -14.93 19.55
C LYS A 224 -39.86 -15.00 19.75
N GLN A 225 -39.44 -15.25 20.99
CA GLN A 225 -38.09 -15.64 21.35
C GLN A 225 -37.91 -17.13 21.03
N GLU A 226 -36.92 -17.47 20.22
CA GLU A 226 -36.36 -18.82 20.18
C GLU A 226 -34.90 -18.78 20.60
N THR A 227 -34.66 -19.39 21.75
CA THR A 227 -33.37 -19.69 22.36
C THR A 227 -32.83 -20.97 21.71
N LYS A 228 -31.65 -20.93 21.06
CA LYS A 228 -30.85 -22.14 20.79
C LYS A 228 -29.36 -21.90 20.99
N THR A 229 -28.92 -22.51 22.08
CA THR A 229 -27.62 -23.10 22.47
C THR A 229 -26.54 -23.30 21.40
N SER A 230 -25.32 -22.88 21.75
CA SER A 230 -24.02 -23.30 21.18
C SER A 230 -23.60 -24.70 21.64
N PRO A 231 -22.68 -25.34 20.89
CA PRO A 231 -21.53 -26.05 21.46
C PRO A 231 -20.21 -25.44 20.93
N GLU A 232 -19.29 -25.03 21.80
CA GLU A 232 -18.21 -25.84 22.41
C GLU A 232 -16.93 -25.79 21.54
N LEU A 233 -15.92 -25.10 22.07
CA LEU A 233 -14.67 -24.76 21.40
C LEU A 233 -13.54 -25.56 22.07
N GLU A 234 -12.96 -26.53 21.37
CA GLU A 234 -11.79 -27.27 21.83
C GLU A 234 -10.53 -26.39 21.82
N GLN A 235 -9.83 -26.34 22.96
CA GLN A 235 -8.57 -25.64 23.14
C GLN A 235 -7.40 -26.60 22.86
N HIS A 236 -6.60 -26.30 21.84
CA HIS A 236 -5.29 -26.92 21.64
C HIS A 236 -4.18 -26.09 22.33
N THR A 237 -3.53 -26.72 23.31
CA THR A 237 -2.35 -26.22 24.01
C THR A 237 -1.12 -26.30 23.12
N VAL A 238 -0.44 -25.17 22.87
CA VAL A 238 0.88 -25.13 22.21
C VAL A 238 1.93 -24.77 23.25
N ARG A 239 2.90 -25.67 23.42
CA ARG A 239 4.05 -25.58 24.32
C ARG A 239 5.18 -24.86 23.55
N ILE A 240 5.67 -23.73 24.06
CA ILE A 240 6.84 -23.04 23.50
C ILE A 240 7.97 -23.11 24.52
N SER A 241 9.09 -23.68 24.08
CA SER A 241 10.33 -23.85 24.81
C SER A 241 11.13 -22.54 24.87
N GLU A 242 11.81 -22.35 26.00
CA GLU A 242 12.70 -21.23 26.32
C GLU A 242 13.90 -21.15 25.37
N ILE A 243 14.22 -19.95 24.90
CA ILE A 243 15.50 -19.62 24.27
C ILE A 243 16.22 -18.64 25.19
N SER A 244 17.35 -19.10 25.71
CA SER A 244 18.32 -18.35 26.53
C SER A 244 19.17 -17.45 25.63
N LEU A 245 19.43 -16.22 26.08
CA LEU A 245 20.36 -15.26 25.45
C LEU A 245 21.33 -14.74 26.51
N GLU A 246 22.62 -15.04 26.34
CA GLU A 246 23.71 -14.36 27.02
C GLU A 246 24.21 -13.16 26.19
N PRO A 247 24.65 -12.05 26.82
CA PRO A 247 25.23 -10.92 26.12
C PRO A 247 26.76 -10.92 26.18
N ALA A 248 27.40 -10.69 25.03
CA ALA A 248 28.82 -10.34 24.96
C ALA A 248 28.98 -8.83 24.70
N SER A 249 29.66 -8.15 25.62
CA SER A 249 30.05 -6.74 25.55
C SER A 249 31.24 -6.50 24.62
N LYS A 250 31.38 -5.26 24.12
CA LYS A 250 32.66 -4.51 24.17
C LYS A 250 32.47 -3.01 23.93
N LYS A 251 33.29 -2.25 24.66
CA LYS A 251 33.35 -0.79 24.82
C LYS A 251 34.04 -0.07 23.64
N SER A 252 33.70 1.20 23.44
CA SER A 252 34.65 2.24 23.00
C SER A 252 34.32 3.60 23.63
N ASP A 253 35.33 4.25 24.20
CA ASP A 253 35.27 5.54 24.92
C ASP A 253 35.60 6.73 23.99
N ALA A 254 34.86 7.85 24.11
CA ALA A 254 35.28 9.26 23.93
C ALA A 254 34.06 10.23 23.95
N PRO A 255 34.21 11.52 24.32
CA PRO A 255 33.31 12.14 25.30
C PRO A 255 32.48 13.39 24.88
N ARG A 256 31.48 13.67 25.74
CA ARG A 256 30.93 14.99 26.17
C ARG A 256 30.07 15.82 25.20
N ALA A 257 28.75 15.72 25.42
CA ALA A 257 27.76 16.83 25.48
C ALA A 257 26.32 16.31 25.71
N SER A 258 26.06 15.04 25.36
CA SER A 258 24.70 14.46 25.35
C SER A 258 24.20 13.95 26.71
N THR A 259 25.07 13.72 27.69
CA THR A 259 24.73 13.01 28.93
C THR A 259 23.83 13.80 29.87
N VAL A 260 23.94 15.14 29.90
CA VAL A 260 23.10 15.98 30.78
C VAL A 260 21.64 16.04 30.29
N LEU A 261 21.42 16.01 28.97
CA LEU A 261 20.07 15.98 28.39
C LEU A 261 19.39 14.62 28.54
N MET A 262 20.15 13.51 28.52
CA MET A 262 19.64 12.17 28.77
C MET A 262 19.27 11.93 30.24
N ILE A 263 20.01 12.50 31.19
CA ILE A 263 19.70 12.35 32.62
C ILE A 263 18.41 13.14 32.98
N GLY A 264 18.21 14.33 32.40
CA GLY A 264 17.00 15.13 32.63
C GLY A 264 15.72 14.51 32.06
N SER A 265 15.80 13.81 30.92
CA SER A 265 14.65 13.14 30.30
C SER A 265 14.32 11.77 30.93
N GLY A 266 15.31 11.09 31.53
CA GLY A 266 15.10 9.85 32.28
C GLY A 266 14.32 10.06 33.59
N LEU A 267 14.57 11.16 34.32
CA LEU A 267 13.89 11.46 35.59
C LEU A 267 12.42 11.86 35.40
N LEU A 268 12.09 12.60 34.33
CA LEU A 268 10.71 12.95 33.98
C LEU A 268 9.90 11.74 33.47
N ALA A 269 10.53 10.83 32.72
CA ALA A 269 9.89 9.58 32.28
C ALA A 269 9.66 8.60 33.44
N ALA A 270 10.60 8.50 34.39
CA ALA A 270 10.45 7.66 35.58
C ALA A 270 9.34 8.19 36.52
N GLY A 271 9.25 9.51 36.70
CA GLY A 271 8.17 10.14 37.49
C GLY A 271 6.77 9.91 36.90
N GLY A 272 6.65 9.99 35.57
CA GLY A 272 5.38 9.72 34.87
C GLY A 272 4.93 8.26 34.95
N ALA A 273 5.88 7.32 34.85
CA ALA A 273 5.58 5.89 34.95
C ALA A 273 5.14 5.48 36.37
N VAL A 274 5.77 6.03 37.41
CA VAL A 274 5.39 5.78 38.82
C VAL A 274 4.02 6.39 39.14
N GLY A 275 3.72 7.59 38.62
CA GLY A 275 2.40 8.21 38.77
C GLY A 275 1.27 7.41 38.12
N LEU A 276 1.50 6.86 36.91
CA LEU A 276 0.55 5.98 36.23
C LEU A 276 0.39 4.62 36.92
N LEU A 277 1.47 4.06 37.46
CA LEU A 277 1.42 2.82 38.24
C LEU A 277 0.64 3.00 39.55
N LEU A 278 0.90 4.07 40.30
CA LEU A 278 0.16 4.36 41.53
C LEU A 278 -1.31 4.70 41.26
N GLY A 279 -1.60 5.47 40.20
CA GLY A 279 -2.96 5.77 39.78
C GLY A 279 -3.74 4.54 39.31
N SER A 280 -3.08 3.61 38.62
CA SER A 280 -3.69 2.36 38.17
C SER A 280 -3.87 1.34 39.31
N LEU A 281 -2.95 1.28 40.28
CA LEU A 281 -3.12 0.48 41.51
C LEU A 281 -4.26 1.00 42.38
N ALA A 282 -4.42 2.32 42.52
CA ALA A 282 -5.54 2.91 43.25
C ALA A 282 -6.90 2.62 42.58
N MET A 283 -6.96 2.68 41.24
CA MET A 283 -8.15 2.28 40.46
C MET A 283 -8.42 0.77 40.56
N ALA A 284 -7.40 -0.08 40.53
CA ALA A 284 -7.55 -1.53 40.63
C ALA A 284 -8.14 -1.96 41.99
N GLY A 285 -7.84 -1.25 43.08
CA GLY A 285 -8.44 -1.48 44.39
C GLY A 285 -9.95 -1.17 44.45
N VAL A 286 -10.43 -0.19 43.67
CA VAL A 286 -11.85 0.16 43.59
C VAL A 286 -12.61 -0.76 42.63
N ILE A 287 -11.97 -1.19 41.54
CA ILE A 287 -12.61 -2.03 40.52
C ILE A 287 -12.66 -3.51 40.95
N SER A 288 -11.75 -3.97 41.82
CA SER A 288 -11.74 -5.34 42.35
C SER A 288 -12.93 -5.67 43.27
N LEU A 289 -13.67 -4.65 43.73
CA LEU A 289 -14.95 -4.82 44.43
C LEU A 289 -16.11 -5.21 43.48
N PHE A 290 -15.96 -4.98 42.18
CA PHE A 290 -17.05 -5.14 41.21
C PHE A 290 -16.77 -6.19 40.11
N PHE A 291 -15.53 -6.68 39.98
CA PHE A 291 -15.18 -7.63 38.92
C PHE A 291 -14.31 -8.80 39.43
N PRO A 292 -14.53 -10.03 38.92
CA PRO A 292 -13.73 -11.19 39.28
C PRO A 292 -12.23 -11.01 38.94
N PRO A 293 -11.30 -11.56 39.74
CA PRO A 293 -9.85 -11.42 39.54
C PRO A 293 -9.34 -11.81 38.14
N LEU A 294 -10.08 -12.68 37.44
CA LEU A 294 -9.76 -13.15 36.10
C LEU A 294 -9.76 -12.04 35.03
N VAL A 295 -10.62 -11.03 35.18
CA VAL A 295 -10.73 -9.91 34.22
C VAL A 295 -9.45 -9.04 34.27
N PHE A 296 -8.84 -8.91 35.44
CA PHE A 296 -7.59 -8.15 35.62
C PHE A 296 -6.37 -8.83 35.01
N LEU A 297 -6.30 -10.15 35.01
CA LEU A 297 -5.22 -10.88 34.35
C LEU A 297 -5.26 -10.72 32.83
N ILE A 298 -6.45 -10.76 32.24
CA ILE A 298 -6.65 -10.57 30.80
C ILE A 298 -6.36 -9.12 30.40
N ALA A 299 -6.89 -8.15 31.15
CA ALA A 299 -6.66 -6.73 30.89
C ALA A 299 -5.18 -6.34 31.11
N GLY A 300 -4.54 -6.87 32.15
CA GLY A 300 -3.12 -6.66 32.44
C GLY A 300 -2.22 -7.24 31.33
N GLY A 301 -2.53 -8.44 30.85
CA GLY A 301 -1.82 -9.06 29.72
C GLY A 301 -1.95 -8.25 28.42
N ALA A 302 -3.16 -7.76 28.12
CA ALA A 302 -3.40 -6.93 26.94
C ALA A 302 -2.68 -5.57 27.02
N ALA A 303 -2.67 -4.93 28.19
CA ALA A 303 -1.97 -3.66 28.41
C ALA A 303 -0.45 -3.81 28.31
N ALA A 304 0.12 -4.89 28.87
CA ALA A 304 1.55 -5.18 28.77
C ALA A 304 1.98 -5.44 27.31
N ALA A 305 1.18 -6.20 26.55
CA ALA A 305 1.43 -6.46 25.14
C ALA A 305 1.36 -5.17 24.29
N ALA A 306 0.36 -4.31 24.54
CA ALA A 306 0.25 -3.02 23.88
C ALA A 306 1.40 -2.07 24.22
N GLY A 307 1.86 -2.07 25.48
CA GLY A 307 3.02 -1.29 25.94
C GLY A 307 4.32 -1.72 25.26
N LEU A 308 4.56 -3.03 25.17
CA LEU A 308 5.74 -3.58 24.48
C LEU A 308 5.72 -3.30 22.96
N ALA A 309 4.56 -3.40 22.33
CA ALA A 309 4.39 -3.06 20.92
C ALA A 309 4.62 -1.56 20.65
N GLY A 310 4.09 -0.69 21.51
CA GLY A 310 4.30 0.75 21.41
C GLY A 310 5.77 1.16 21.62
N PHE A 311 6.45 0.54 22.59
CA PHE A 311 7.87 0.79 22.85
C PHE A 311 8.75 0.32 21.68
N GLY A 312 8.42 -0.82 21.06
CA GLY A 312 9.09 -1.32 19.86
C GLY A 312 8.96 -0.37 18.66
N ILE A 313 7.75 0.15 18.41
CA ILE A 313 7.49 1.10 17.33
C ILE A 313 8.24 2.43 17.57
N PHE A 314 8.28 2.91 18.82
CA PHE A 314 8.99 4.13 19.17
C PHE A 314 10.52 3.98 19.04
N ALA A 315 11.09 2.85 19.48
CA ALA A 315 12.51 2.56 19.34
C ALA A 315 12.94 2.47 17.86
N VAL A 316 12.13 1.82 17.02
CA VAL A 316 12.37 1.74 15.57
C VAL A 316 12.29 3.11 14.92
N LYS A 317 11.29 3.94 15.26
CA LYS A 317 11.17 5.30 14.72
C LYS A 317 12.37 6.18 15.09
N ARG A 318 12.86 6.08 16.33
CA ARG A 318 14.00 6.88 16.80
C ARG A 318 15.33 6.43 16.19
N LEU A 319 15.48 5.14 15.87
CA LEU A 319 16.62 4.63 15.12
C LEU A 319 16.60 5.17 13.68
N LEU A 320 15.42 5.27 13.06
CA LEU A 320 15.27 5.79 11.70
C LEU A 320 15.51 7.31 11.58
N GLU A 321 15.21 8.10 12.61
CA GLU A 321 15.45 9.56 12.60
C GLU A 321 16.93 9.92 12.78
N LYS A 322 17.73 9.04 13.39
CA LYS A 322 19.16 9.31 13.66
C LYS A 322 20.05 9.21 12.41
N ASP A 323 19.53 8.63 11.32
CA ASP A 323 20.26 8.46 10.05
C ASP A 323 19.94 9.55 9.00
N THR A 324 19.24 10.64 9.40
CA THR A 324 18.81 11.72 8.49
C THR A 324 19.49 13.08 8.71
N GLU A 325 20.71 13.13 9.27
CA GLU A 325 21.55 14.33 9.16
C GLU A 325 22.30 14.30 7.81
N VAL A 326 21.77 15.02 6.81
CA VAL A 326 22.42 15.25 5.52
C VAL A 326 23.34 16.47 5.65
N PRO A 327 24.62 16.40 5.26
CA PRO A 327 25.51 17.55 5.26
C PRO A 327 25.14 18.52 4.12
N ASP A 328 25.12 19.81 4.45
CA ASP A 328 24.83 20.93 3.57
C ASP A 328 25.85 21.00 2.43
N CYS A 329 25.39 20.94 1.17
CA CYS A 329 26.26 20.92 -0.01
C CYS A 329 26.10 22.22 -0.81
N THR A 330 27.06 23.12 -0.62
CA THR A 330 27.21 24.39 -1.34
C THR A 330 27.59 24.13 -2.81
N VAL A 331 26.75 24.58 -3.74
CA VAL A 331 27.00 24.50 -5.18
C VAL A 331 27.97 25.60 -5.60
N GLN A 332 29.18 25.23 -6.05
CA GLN A 332 30.05 26.12 -6.81
C GLN A 332 29.74 26.01 -8.30
N ILE A 333 29.40 27.15 -8.92
CA ILE A 333 29.26 27.28 -10.37
C ILE A 333 30.62 27.72 -10.93
N ILE A 334 31.25 26.88 -11.73
CA ILE A 334 32.44 27.23 -12.52
C ILE A 334 31.95 27.69 -13.91
N LYS A 335 32.40 28.87 -14.31
CA LYS A 335 32.15 29.50 -15.62
C LYS A 335 33.00 28.88 -16.72
#